data_AF-A0A559GD08-F1
#
_entry.id   AF-A0A559GD08-F1
#
_cell.length_a   1.000
_cell.length_b   1.000
_cell.length_c   1.000
_cell.angle_alpha   90.00
_cell.angle_beta   90.00
_cell.angle_gamma   90.00
#
_symmetry.space_group_name_H-M   'P 1'
#
loop_
_entity.id
_entity.type
_entity.pdbx_description
1 polymer ?
#
loop_
_entity_poly.entity_id
_entity_poly.type
_entity_poly.pdbx_seq_one_letter_code
_entity_poly.pdbx_strand_id
1 'polypeptide(L)'
;LIPPMGMGRVIDAITGGQLTHQDLLLNLFYLLLAAFGMYYLRYVWRMYILGTSYRLGQIMRSRLFEHFTKMSPAFYQTYRTGDLMAHATNDINALTRLAGGGVMSAVDASITALVSLLTMLFSISWQMSLVGILPLPFMAYATSRLWRQTHKAFGESQAAFSELNNKVQESVSG
;
A
#
# COMPACT_ATOMS: atom_id res chain seq x y z
N LEU A 1 17.86 3.03 5.92
CA LEU A 1 18.47 2.69 7.23
C LEU A 1 19.79 3.41 7.51
N ILE A 2 20.35 4.16 6.54
CA ILE A 2 21.46 5.09 6.78
C ILE A 2 21.14 6.13 7.88
N PRO A 3 19.92 6.73 7.95
CA PRO A 3 19.60 7.69 8.99
C PRO A 3 19.63 7.16 10.43
N PRO A 4 18.99 6.01 10.77
CA PRO A 4 19.04 5.49 12.15
C PRO A 4 20.45 5.05 12.58
N MET A 5 21.27 4.51 11.67
CA MET A 5 22.68 4.22 11.97
C MET A 5 23.50 5.49 12.18
N GLY A 6 23.25 6.54 11.39
CA GLY A 6 23.86 7.85 11.58
C GLY A 6 23.45 8.48 12.91
N MET A 7 22.18 8.41 13.29
CA MET A 7 21.71 8.83 14.62
C MET A 7 22.36 8.02 15.74
N GLY A 8 22.46 6.69 15.61
CA GLY A 8 23.13 5.84 16.60
C GLY A 8 24.57 6.27 16.85
N ARG A 9 25.36 6.45 15.79
CA ARG A 9 26.75 6.92 15.89
C ARG A 9 26.87 8.30 16.53
N VAL A 10 25.96 9.22 16.22
CA VAL A 10 25.95 10.56 16.83
C VAL A 10 25.61 10.48 18.32
N ILE A 11 24.61 9.68 18.70
CA ILE A 11 24.23 9.47 20.12
C ILE A 11 25.36 8.81 20.90
N ASP A 12 26.00 7.78 20.33
CA ASP A 12 27.12 7.07 20.97
C ASP A 12 28.32 8.00 21.17
N ALA A 13 28.63 8.82 20.16
CA ALA A 13 29.72 9.79 20.24
C ALA A 13 29.44 10.93 21.25
N ILE A 14 28.17 11.35 21.40
CA ILE A 14 27.75 12.32 22.43
C ILE A 14 27.91 11.70 23.82
N THR A 15 27.48 10.45 23.97
CA THR A 15 27.57 9.71 25.23
C THR A 15 29.02 9.42 25.62
N GLY A 16 29.90 9.23 24.64
CA GLY A 16 31.34 9.03 24.84
C GLY A 16 32.15 10.30 25.12
N GLY A 17 31.55 11.50 25.02
CA GLY A 17 32.22 12.77 25.29
C GLY A 17 33.32 13.17 24.30
N GLN A 18 33.39 12.54 23.12
CA GLN A 18 34.45 12.72 22.12
C GLN A 18 34.02 13.58 20.93
N LEU A 19 32.92 14.35 21.04
CA LEU A 19 32.39 15.09 19.90
C LEU A 19 33.24 16.31 19.54
N THR A 20 33.98 16.20 18.44
CA THR A 20 34.56 17.37 17.78
C THR A 20 33.47 18.07 16.96
N HIS A 21 33.45 19.42 16.95
CA HIS A 21 32.52 20.19 16.11
C HIS A 21 32.61 19.81 14.62
N GLN A 22 33.80 19.41 14.16
CA GLN A 22 34.05 19.00 12.78
C GLN A 22 33.39 17.65 12.44
N ASP A 23 33.41 16.69 13.36
CA ASP A 23 32.75 15.38 13.20
C ASP A 23 31.23 15.53 13.16
N LEU A 24 30.68 16.44 13.95
CA LEU A 24 29.24 16.73 13.96
C LEU A 24 28.77 17.34 12.63
N LEU A 25 29.53 18.30 12.08
CA LEU A 25 29.21 18.92 10.78
C LEU A 25 29.29 17.91 9.63
N LEU A 26 30.30 17.03 9.62
CA LEU A 26 30.42 15.97 8.62
C LEU A 26 29.26 14.97 8.71
N ASN A 27 28.89 14.52 9.91
CA ASN A 27 27.75 13.62 10.10
C ASN A 27 26.43 14.25 9.66
N LEU A 28 26.20 15.53 9.98
CA LEU A 28 25.02 16.27 9.51
C LEU A 28 24.99 16.39 7.99
N PHE A 29 26.14 16.67 7.36
CA PHE A 29 26.24 16.73 5.90
C PHE A 29 25.88 15.38 5.26
N TYR A 30 26.41 14.26 5.76
CA TYR A 30 26.07 12.92 5.26
C TYR A 30 24.59 12.58 5.48
N LEU A 31 24.00 12.95 6.61
CA LEU A 31 22.58 12.74 6.88
C LEU A 31 21.69 13.54 5.92
N LEU A 32 22.03 14.81 5.67
CA LEU A 32 21.31 15.64 4.71
C LEU A 32 21.43 15.09 3.29
N LEU A 33 22.65 14.74 2.86
CA LEU A 33 22.88 14.15 1.54
C LEU A 33 22.09 12.84 1.37
N ALA A 34 22.09 11.97 2.38
CA ALA A 34 21.29 10.75 2.37
C ALA A 34 19.78 11.02 2.34
N ALA A 35 19.31 12.05 3.07
CA ALA A 35 17.90 12.44 3.08
C ALA A 35 17.44 12.93 1.70
N PHE A 36 18.20 13.84 1.07
CA PHE A 36 17.90 14.33 -0.27
C PHE A 36 17.98 13.21 -1.32
N GLY A 37 19.00 12.35 -1.24
CA GLY A 37 19.13 11.19 -2.13
C GLY A 37 17.94 10.24 -2.01
N MET A 38 17.54 9.88 -0.79
CA MET A 38 16.36 9.04 -0.56
C MET A 38 15.07 9.70 -1.05
N TYR A 39 14.91 11.01 -0.83
CA TYR A 39 13.74 11.75 -1.31
C TYR A 39 13.65 11.68 -2.84
N TYR A 40 14.77 11.96 -3.53
CA TYR A 40 14.83 11.90 -4.99
C TYR A 40 14.53 10.49 -5.51
N LEU A 41 15.17 9.46 -4.95
CA LEU A 41 14.91 8.07 -5.35
C LEU A 41 13.44 7.68 -5.13
N ARG A 42 12.85 8.06 -4.00
CA ARG A 42 11.43 7.80 -3.72
C ARG A 42 10.50 8.53 -4.67
N TYR A 43 10.84 9.76 -5.04
CA TYR A 43 10.08 10.52 -6.02
C TYR A 43 10.10 9.82 -7.39
N VAL A 44 11.28 9.44 -7.87
CA VAL A 44 11.47 8.73 -9.14
C VAL A 44 10.71 7.39 -9.13
N TRP A 45 10.87 6.60 -8.07
CA TRP A 45 10.16 5.33 -7.86
C TRP A 45 8.63 5.50 -7.96
N ARG A 46 8.07 6.48 -7.24
CA ARG A 46 6.62 6.77 -7.24
C ARG A 46 6.14 7.19 -8.62
N MET A 47 6.90 8.03 -9.31
CA MET A 47 6.55 8.52 -10.63
C MET A 47 6.48 7.39 -11.66
N TYR A 48 7.44 6.46 -11.64
CA TYR A 48 7.44 5.30 -12.53
C TYR A 48 6.29 4.33 -12.24
N ILE A 49 6.04 3.98 -10.98
CA ILE A 49 4.95 3.07 -10.63
C ILE A 49 3.61 3.70 -11.00
N LEU A 50 3.30 4.88 -10.48
CA LEU A 50 1.99 5.51 -10.72
C LEU A 50 1.78 5.80 -12.20
N GLY A 51 2.82 6.30 -12.91
CA GLY A 51 2.76 6.52 -14.34
C GLY A 51 2.45 5.24 -15.13
N THR A 52 3.09 4.12 -14.78
CA THR A 52 2.83 2.82 -15.41
C THR A 52 1.42 2.32 -15.11
N SER A 53 0.93 2.48 -13.89
CA SER A 53 -0.43 2.08 -13.52
C SER A 53 -1.49 2.89 -14.24
N TYR A 54 -1.32 4.20 -14.38
CA TYR A 54 -2.24 5.02 -15.15
C TYR A 54 -2.22 4.65 -16.64
N ARG A 55 -1.04 4.40 -17.21
CA ARG A 55 -0.92 3.92 -18.59
C ARG A 55 -1.61 2.56 -18.78
N LEU A 56 -1.47 1.64 -17.84
CA LEU A 56 -2.19 0.37 -17.84
C LEU A 56 -3.71 0.59 -17.86
N GLY A 57 -4.23 1.47 -17.01
CA GLY A 57 -5.64 1.83 -16.99
C GLY A 57 -6.14 2.41 -18.32
N GLN A 58 -5.34 3.27 -18.96
CA GLN A 58 -5.65 3.83 -20.28
C GLN A 58 -5.71 2.74 -21.36
N ILE A 59 -4.73 1.84 -21.39
CA ILE A 59 -4.68 0.72 -22.35
C ILE A 59 -5.89 -0.19 -22.17
N MET A 60 -6.20 -0.58 -20.92
CA MET A 60 -7.33 -1.46 -20.63
C MET A 60 -8.65 -0.81 -21.05
N ARG A 61 -8.84 0.49 -20.78
CA ARG A 61 -10.07 1.20 -21.17
C ARG A 61 -10.21 1.29 -22.69
N SER A 62 -9.13 1.58 -23.40
CA SER A 62 -9.12 1.61 -24.86
C SER A 62 -9.46 0.25 -25.46
N ARG A 63 -8.87 -0.84 -24.93
CA ARG A 63 -9.14 -2.21 -25.40
C ARG A 63 -10.58 -2.63 -25.14
N LEU A 64 -11.13 -2.33 -23.96
CA LEU A 64 -12.53 -2.64 -23.65
C LEU A 64 -13.48 -1.88 -24.57
N PHE A 65 -13.22 -0.58 -24.78
CA PHE A 65 -14.03 0.25 -25.65
C PHE A 65 -14.04 -0.29 -27.08
N GLU A 66 -12.86 -0.55 -27.65
CA GLU A 66 -12.73 -1.11 -29.00
C GLU A 66 -13.41 -2.47 -29.12
N HIS A 67 -13.29 -3.32 -28.10
CA HIS A 67 -13.94 -4.63 -28.07
C HIS A 67 -15.46 -4.50 -28.06
N PHE A 68 -16.00 -3.61 -27.23
CA PHE A 68 -17.43 -3.35 -27.16
C PHE A 68 -17.97 -2.81 -28.50
N THR A 69 -17.31 -1.84 -29.13
CA THR A 69 -17.78 -1.29 -30.43
C THR A 69 -17.86 -2.34 -31.55
N LYS A 70 -17.13 -3.45 -31.44
CA LYS A 70 -17.16 -4.55 -32.42
C LYS A 70 -18.21 -5.62 -32.10
N MET A 71 -18.93 -5.52 -30.99
CA MET A 71 -19.94 -6.51 -30.60
C MET A 71 -21.24 -6.39 -31.39
N SER A 72 -21.93 -7.52 -31.55
CA SER A 72 -23.19 -7.56 -32.27
C SER A 72 -24.32 -6.88 -31.47
N PRO A 73 -25.40 -6.42 -32.14
CA PRO A 73 -26.56 -5.85 -31.44
C PRO A 73 -27.21 -6.83 -30.43
N ALA A 74 -27.16 -8.13 -30.70
CA ALA A 74 -27.70 -9.16 -29.80
C ALA A 74 -26.98 -9.17 -28.43
N PHE A 75 -25.67 -8.88 -28.40
CA PHE A 75 -24.92 -8.77 -27.15
C PHE A 75 -25.50 -7.69 -26.22
N TYR A 76 -25.88 -6.55 -26.78
CA TYR A 76 -26.46 -5.43 -26.04
C TYR A 76 -27.93 -5.63 -25.64
N GLN A 77 -28.60 -6.64 -26.20
CA GLN A 77 -29.92 -7.07 -25.73
C GLN A 77 -29.80 -7.97 -24.50
N THR A 78 -28.69 -8.72 -24.36
CA THR A 78 -28.42 -9.59 -23.22
C THR A 78 -27.74 -8.84 -22.06
N TYR A 79 -26.80 -7.94 -22.35
CA TYR A 79 -26.03 -7.20 -21.35
C TYR A 79 -26.37 -5.71 -21.37
N ARG A 80 -26.69 -5.15 -20.19
CA ARG A 80 -27.05 -3.73 -20.07
C ARG A 80 -25.82 -2.85 -20.28
N THR A 81 -25.96 -1.81 -21.11
CA THR A 81 -24.87 -0.86 -21.39
C THR A 81 -24.32 -0.18 -20.13
N GLY A 82 -25.16 0.06 -19.13
CA GLY A 82 -24.73 0.62 -17.84
C GLY A 82 -23.74 -0.27 -17.10
N ASP A 83 -23.97 -1.58 -17.11
CA ASP A 83 -23.08 -2.55 -16.44
C ASP A 83 -21.73 -2.63 -17.16
N LEU A 84 -21.74 -2.61 -18.49
CA LEU A 84 -20.53 -2.56 -19.31
C LEU A 84 -19.70 -1.29 -19.04
N MET A 85 -20.37 -0.14 -18.89
CA MET A 85 -19.71 1.12 -18.52
C MET A 85 -19.17 1.09 -17.09
N ALA A 86 -19.88 0.46 -16.14
CA ALA A 86 -19.39 0.26 -14.79
C ALA A 86 -18.11 -0.57 -14.78
N HIS A 87 -18.04 -1.67 -15.54
CA HIS A 87 -16.80 -2.46 -15.67
C HIS A 87 -15.67 -1.66 -16.34
N ALA A 88 -15.95 -0.89 -17.40
CA ALA A 88 -14.96 -0.07 -18.10
C ALA A 88 -14.44 1.13 -17.26
N THR A 89 -15.13 1.48 -16.17
CA THR A 89 -14.77 2.60 -15.30
C THR A 89 -14.32 2.12 -13.93
N ASN A 90 -15.23 1.57 -13.12
CA ASN A 90 -14.99 1.18 -11.74
C ASN A 90 -13.95 0.08 -11.62
N ASP A 91 -14.07 -0.99 -12.40
CA ASP A 91 -13.14 -2.12 -12.29
C ASP A 91 -11.75 -1.74 -12.82
N ILE A 92 -11.69 -1.01 -13.94
CA ILE A 92 -10.41 -0.48 -14.45
C ILE A 92 -9.76 0.47 -13.47
N ASN A 93 -10.55 1.32 -12.78
CA ASN A 93 -10.03 2.21 -11.76
C ASN A 93 -9.54 1.43 -10.53
N ALA A 94 -10.26 0.39 -10.11
CA ALA A 94 -9.83 -0.50 -9.04
C ALA A 94 -8.51 -1.20 -9.40
N LEU A 95 -8.42 -1.76 -10.62
CA LEU A 95 -7.20 -2.38 -11.15
C LEU A 95 -6.03 -1.39 -11.17
N THR A 96 -6.27 -0.16 -11.63
CA THR A 96 -5.26 0.90 -11.68
C THR A 96 -4.74 1.25 -10.28
N ARG A 97 -5.63 1.37 -9.29
CA ARG A 97 -5.25 1.63 -7.89
C ARG A 97 -4.46 0.48 -7.29
N LEU A 98 -4.87 -0.76 -7.56
CA LEU A 98 -4.16 -1.96 -7.11
C LEU A 98 -2.76 -2.04 -7.73
N ALA A 99 -2.65 -1.87 -9.05
CA ALA A 99 -1.40 -1.90 -9.78
C ALA A 99 -0.44 -0.76 -9.38
N GLY A 100 -0.97 0.38 -8.93
CA GLY A 100 -0.18 1.52 -8.49
C GLY A 100 0.08 1.50 -7.00
N GLY A 101 -0.86 2.05 -6.25
CA GLY A 101 -0.76 2.17 -4.80
C GLY A 101 -0.61 0.83 -4.08
N GLY A 102 -1.34 -0.21 -4.54
CA GLY A 102 -1.25 -1.55 -3.95
C GLY A 102 0.13 -2.17 -4.09
N VAL A 103 0.66 -2.23 -5.32
CA VAL A 103 2.01 -2.75 -5.60
C VAL A 103 3.07 -1.92 -4.88
N MET A 104 3.00 -0.58 -4.96
CA MET A 104 3.94 0.30 -4.27
C MET A 104 3.96 0.03 -2.76
N SER A 105 2.79 -0.11 -2.13
CA SER A 105 2.69 -0.34 -0.69
C SER A 105 3.21 -1.71 -0.30
N ALA A 106 2.88 -2.75 -1.08
CA ALA A 106 3.38 -4.10 -0.84
C ALA A 106 4.91 -4.16 -0.92
N VAL A 107 5.49 -3.58 -1.98
CA VAL A 107 6.95 -3.56 -2.17
C VAL A 107 7.63 -2.73 -1.09
N ASP A 108 7.15 -1.52 -0.81
CA ASP A 108 7.74 -0.64 0.21
C ASP A 108 7.68 -1.31 1.59
N ALA A 109 6.54 -1.92 1.96
CA ALA A 109 6.38 -2.60 3.24
C ALA A 109 7.28 -3.83 3.36
N SER A 110 7.28 -4.71 2.35
CA SER A 110 8.08 -5.94 2.37
C SER A 110 9.58 -5.65 2.38
N ILE A 111 10.05 -4.73 1.53
CA ILE A 111 11.47 -4.35 1.49
C ILE A 111 11.86 -3.68 2.81
N THR A 112 11.06 -2.72 3.29
CA THR A 112 11.38 -2.03 4.55
C THR A 112 11.44 -3.02 5.71
N ALA A 113 10.48 -3.94 5.82
CA ALA A 113 10.46 -4.97 6.85
C ALA A 113 11.69 -5.89 6.75
N LEU A 114 11.97 -6.43 5.56
CA LEU A 114 13.10 -7.33 5.34
C LEU A 114 14.44 -6.67 5.65
N VAL A 115 14.70 -5.48 5.09
CA VAL A 115 15.97 -4.78 5.29
C VAL A 115 16.12 -4.35 6.75
N SER A 116 15.03 -3.94 7.42
CA SER A 116 15.07 -3.58 8.84
C SER A 116 15.41 -4.80 9.72
N LEU A 117 14.76 -5.94 9.48
CA LEU A 117 15.05 -7.19 10.20
C LEU A 117 16.50 -7.63 10.02
N LEU A 118 16.99 -7.67 8.77
CA LEU A 118 18.39 -8.04 8.50
C LEU A 118 19.37 -7.07 9.17
N THR A 119 19.09 -5.76 9.13
CA THR A 119 19.96 -4.76 9.75
C THR A 119 20.00 -4.92 11.27
N MET A 120 18.86 -5.16 11.92
CA MET A 120 18.83 -5.39 13.37
C MET A 120 19.60 -6.66 13.76
N LEU A 121 19.39 -7.75 13.02
CA LEU A 121 20.01 -9.05 13.29
C LEU A 121 21.54 -9.02 13.12
N PHE A 122 22.04 -8.39 12.06
CA PHE A 122 23.47 -8.41 11.72
C PHE A 122 24.27 -7.23 12.26
N SER A 123 23.65 -6.06 12.49
CA SER A 123 24.38 -4.84 12.88
C SER A 123 24.27 -4.45 14.36
N ILE A 124 23.18 -4.83 15.05
CA ILE A 124 22.97 -4.43 16.46
C ILE A 124 23.29 -5.62 17.38
N SER A 125 22.35 -6.56 17.51
CA SER A 125 22.54 -7.84 18.17
C SER A 125 21.30 -8.70 17.95
N TRP A 126 21.51 -10.01 17.84
CA TRP A 126 20.42 -10.96 17.63
C TRP A 126 19.48 -11.03 18.86
N GLN A 127 20.01 -10.81 20.08
CA GLN A 127 19.18 -10.79 21.31
C GLN A 127 18.21 -9.60 21.34
N MET A 128 18.69 -8.38 21.05
CA MET A 128 17.83 -7.19 21.03
C MET A 128 16.81 -7.26 19.90
N SER A 129 17.18 -7.88 18.78
CA SER A 129 16.26 -8.12 17.65
C SER A 129 15.10 -9.06 18.03
N LEU A 130 15.39 -10.17 18.72
CA LEU A 130 14.37 -11.11 19.18
C LEU A 130 13.37 -10.45 20.14
N VAL A 131 13.88 -9.68 21.10
CA VAL A 131 13.02 -8.93 22.04
C VAL A 131 12.15 -7.91 21.29
N GLY A 132 12.71 -7.21 20.29
CA GLY A 132 11.96 -6.25 19.47
C GLY A 132 10.91 -6.87 18.54
N ILE A 133 11.11 -8.11 18.10
CA ILE A 133 10.16 -8.84 17.23
C ILE A 133 9.01 -9.45 18.03
N LEU A 134 9.22 -9.78 19.31
CA LEU A 134 8.27 -10.50 20.16
C LEU A 134 6.86 -9.87 20.26
N PRO A 135 6.67 -8.53 20.26
CA PRO A 135 5.34 -7.92 20.22
C PRO A 135 4.59 -8.11 18.90
N LEU A 136 5.30 -8.30 17.78
CA LEU A 136 4.69 -8.41 16.44
C LEU A 136 3.71 -9.59 16.29
N PRO A 137 4.02 -10.83 16.68
CA PRO A 137 3.07 -11.94 16.59
C PRO A 137 1.83 -11.73 17.47
N PHE A 138 1.98 -11.10 18.64
CA PHE A 138 0.83 -10.77 19.49
C PHE A 138 -0.09 -9.74 18.82
N MET A 139 0.49 -8.67 18.24
CA MET A 139 -0.27 -7.70 17.45
C MET A 139 -0.94 -8.35 16.24
N ALA A 140 -0.22 -9.19 15.49
CA ALA A 140 -0.77 -9.89 14.33
C ALA A 140 -1.97 -10.78 14.72
N TYR A 141 -1.90 -11.48 15.85
CA TYR A 141 -3.01 -12.27 16.39
C TYR A 141 -4.21 -11.39 16.77
N ALA A 142 -3.98 -10.31 17.52
CA ALA A 142 -5.03 -9.38 17.95
C ALA A 142 -5.72 -8.71 16.74
N THR A 143 -4.94 -8.20 15.79
CA THR A 143 -5.45 -7.60 14.56
C THR A 143 -6.23 -8.60 13.72
N SER A 144 -5.77 -9.85 13.58
CA SER A 144 -6.50 -10.90 12.87
C SER A 144 -7.87 -11.20 13.49
N ARG A 145 -7.95 -11.25 14.83
CA ARG A 145 -9.22 -11.44 15.55
C ARG A 145 -10.17 -10.26 15.37
N LEU A 146 -9.66 -9.03 15.40
CA LEU A 146 -10.47 -7.83 15.14
C LEU A 146 -10.95 -7.79 13.69
N TRP A 147 -10.07 -8.06 12.73
CA TRP A 147 -10.40 -8.07 11.30
C TRP A 147 -11.53 -9.04 10.98
N ARG A 148 -11.49 -10.28 11.52
CA ARG A 148 -12.57 -11.26 11.32
C ARG A 148 -13.91 -10.79 11.89
N GLN A 149 -13.90 -10.11 13.03
CA GLN A 149 -15.13 -9.55 13.63
C GLN A 149 -15.70 -8.41 12.77
N THR A 150 -14.85 -7.48 12.36
CA THR A 150 -15.25 -6.37 11.48
C THR A 150 -15.81 -6.87 10.15
N HIS A 151 -15.15 -7.87 9.54
CA HIS A 151 -15.61 -8.43 8.27
C HIS A 151 -16.97 -9.14 8.41
N LYS A 152 -17.17 -9.89 9.50
CA LYS A 152 -18.46 -10.52 9.80
C LYS A 152 -19.57 -9.50 10.02
N ALA A 153 -19.32 -8.48 10.84
CA ALA A 153 -20.30 -7.42 11.12
C ALA A 153 -20.68 -6.62 9.86
N PHE A 154 -19.72 -6.38 8.97
CA PHE A 154 -19.99 -5.75 7.69
C PHE A 154 -20.89 -6.61 6.80
N GLY A 155 -20.64 -7.93 6.75
CA GLY A 155 -21.49 -8.87 6.02
C GLY A 155 -22.93 -8.91 6.55
N GLU A 156 -23.10 -8.93 7.87
CA GLU A 156 -24.43 -8.88 8.52
C GLU A 156 -25.16 -7.57 8.21
N SER A 157 -24.48 -6.42 8.29
CA SER A 157 -25.07 -5.12 7.94
C SER A 157 -25.51 -5.06 6.48
N GLN A 158 -24.73 -5.63 5.56
CA GLN A 158 -25.05 -5.62 4.14
C GLN A 158 -26.23 -6.57 3.80
N ALA A 159 -26.33 -7.71 4.48
CA ALA A 159 -27.47 -8.61 4.35
C ALA A 159 -28.78 -7.94 4.81
N ALA A 160 -28.77 -7.30 5.97
CA ALA A 160 -29.93 -6.57 6.49
C ALA A 160 -30.36 -5.41 5.58
N PHE A 161 -29.39 -4.69 5.00
CA PHE A 161 -29.69 -3.65 4.01
C PHE A 161 -30.33 -4.20 2.74
N SER A 162 -29.88 -5.36 2.26
CA SER A 162 -30.45 -6.04 1.09
C SER A 162 -31.89 -6.49 1.34
N GLU A 163 -32.20 -7.02 2.52
CA GLU A 163 -33.58 -7.40 2.89
C GLU A 163 -34.53 -6.19 2.93
N LEU A 164 -34.08 -5.07 3.51
CA LEU A 164 -34.86 -3.83 3.52
C LEU A 164 -35.16 -3.36 2.09
N ASN A 165 -34.15 -3.39 1.21
CA ASN A 165 -34.32 -2.97 -0.16
C ASN A 165 -35.31 -3.87 -0.93
N ASN A 166 -35.27 -5.19 -0.68
CA ASN A 166 -36.24 -6.13 -1.24
C ASN A 166 -37.68 -5.83 -0.75
N LYS A 167 -37.88 -5.59 0.55
CA LYS A 167 -39.21 -5.25 1.09
C LYS A 167 -39.78 -3.96 0.52
N VAL A 168 -38.94 -2.94 0.36
CA VAL A 168 -39.34 -1.67 -0.27
C VAL A 168 -39.72 -1.90 -1.74
N GLN A 169 -38.92 -2.68 -2.47
CA GLN A 169 -39.21 -2.99 -3.87
C GLN A 169 -40.53 -3.77 -4.03
N GLU A 170 -40.80 -4.71 -3.14
CA GLU A 170 -42.05 -5.50 -3.11
C GLU A 170 -43.26 -4.62 -2.78
N SER A 171 -43.14 -3.68 -1.86
CA SER A 171 -44.22 -2.74 -1.48
C SER A 171 -44.52 -1.64 -2.52
N VAL A 172 -43.57 -1.37 -3.42
CA VAL A 172 -43.72 -0.37 -4.50
C VAL A 172 -44.14 -1.03 -5.82
N SER A 173 -43.80 -2.31 -6.02
CA SER A 173 -44.13 -3.05 -7.25
C SER A 173 -45.41 -3.87 -7.14
N GLY A 174 -45.91 -4.14 -5.93
CA GLY A 174 -47.23 -4.71 -5.65
C GLY A 174 -48.18 -3.66 -5.11
#